data_AF-A0A0F7ZKK3-F1
#
_entry.id   AF-A0A0F7ZKK3-F1
#
_cell.length_a   1.000
_cell.length_b   1.000
_cell.length_c   1.000
_cell.angle_alpha   90.00
_cell.angle_beta   90.00
_cell.angle_gamma   90.00
#
_symmetry.space_group_name_H-M   'P 1'
#
loop_
_entity.id
_entity.type
_entity.pdbx_description
1 polymer ?
#
loop_
_entity_poly.entity_id
_entity_poly.type
_entity_poly.pdbx_seq_one_letter_code
_entity_poly.pdbx_strand_id
1 'polypeptide(L)'
;MFRTVVLLEDQVRARNDPQLRALLDRVRNGRQTQQDLSLLNANIVGRSQITFHNGLRAITPLNRTRWALNMEAVVGWARFNKQHIRIFISTHTWRNGTLSPNIMAQTIGQGDNSACKVPGVFFYAQGMPVVVNKNIYTGLKVVNGAEVTAVDEILDPNHPGYHLADDVTIHFGPPLGILLQSEETKTLAIPSLPVGTVLIRPMSLTYARFD
;
A
#
# COMPACT_ATOMS: atom_id res chain seq x y z
N MET A 1 21.11 -30.76 5.21
CA MET A 1 20.67 -31.05 6.59
C MET A 1 21.22 -29.97 7.49
N PHE A 2 20.38 -29.29 8.28
CA PHE A 2 20.87 -28.33 9.28
C PHE A 2 21.63 -29.10 10.38
N ARG A 3 22.79 -28.59 10.80
CA ARG A 3 23.64 -29.23 11.83
C ARG A 3 23.23 -28.87 13.25
N THR A 4 22.65 -27.69 13.43
CA THR A 4 22.19 -27.18 14.73
C THR A 4 20.93 -26.36 14.50
N VAL A 5 19.96 -26.54 15.39
CA VAL A 5 18.72 -25.75 15.42
C VAL A 5 18.65 -25.08 16.78
N VAL A 6 18.50 -23.76 16.79
CA VAL A 6 18.31 -22.97 18.00
C VAL A 6 16.88 -22.46 18.00
N LEU A 7 16.14 -22.75 19.07
CA LEU A 7 14.76 -22.29 19.24
C LEU A 7 14.73 -21.21 20.32
N LEU A 8 14.16 -20.05 19.99
CA LEU A 8 13.91 -18.99 20.97
C LEU A 8 12.52 -19.20 21.58
N GLU A 9 12.46 -19.30 22.90
CA GLU A 9 11.23 -19.61 23.63
C GLU A 9 10.51 -18.35 24.15
N ASP A 10 11.25 -17.28 24.41
CA ASP A 10 10.68 -16.05 24.98
C ASP A 10 9.91 -15.22 23.95
N GLN A 11 8.62 -14.99 24.21
CA GLN A 11 7.82 -14.04 23.46
C GLN A 11 7.87 -12.63 24.08
N VAL A 12 8.56 -11.71 23.41
CA VAL A 12 8.71 -10.31 23.82
C VAL A 12 7.56 -9.39 23.38
N ARG A 13 6.85 -9.69 22.28
CA ARG A 13 5.82 -8.79 21.70
C ARG A 13 4.55 -8.67 22.55
N ALA A 14 4.17 -9.74 23.24
CA ALA A 14 3.00 -9.80 24.11
C ALA A 14 3.39 -9.90 25.60
N ARG A 15 4.62 -9.48 25.96
CA ARG A 15 5.16 -9.71 27.31
C ARG A 15 4.32 -9.06 28.41
N ASN A 16 3.77 -7.89 28.11
CA ASN A 16 2.98 -7.08 29.04
C ASN A 16 1.47 -7.42 29.00
N ASP A 17 1.08 -8.42 28.20
CA ASP A 17 -0.31 -8.90 28.12
C ASP A 17 -0.33 -10.42 28.29
N PRO A 18 -0.44 -10.91 29.55
CA PRO A 18 -0.46 -12.34 29.84
C PRO A 18 -1.63 -13.08 29.17
N GLN A 19 -2.78 -12.41 28.99
CA GLN A 19 -3.96 -13.01 28.38
C GLN A 19 -3.73 -13.24 26.88
N LEU A 20 -3.23 -12.23 26.17
CA LEU A 20 -2.86 -12.34 24.76
C LEU A 20 -1.73 -13.34 24.55
N ARG A 21 -0.71 -13.34 25.42
CA ARG A 21 0.40 -14.31 25.32
C ARG A 21 -0.11 -15.75 25.39
N ALA A 22 -0.93 -16.06 26.40
CA ALA A 22 -1.47 -17.39 26.58
C ALA A 22 -2.39 -17.81 25.42
N LEU A 23 -3.18 -16.87 24.87
CA LEU A 23 -3.98 -17.09 23.67
C LEU A 23 -3.09 -17.45 22.46
N LEU A 24 -2.05 -16.66 22.19
CA LEU A 24 -1.13 -16.88 21.08
C LEU A 24 -0.41 -18.23 21.19
N ASP A 25 -0.01 -18.62 22.40
CA ASP A 25 0.62 -19.92 22.65
C ASP A 25 -0.35 -21.07 22.36
N ARG A 26 -1.62 -20.96 22.76
CA ARG A 26 -2.65 -21.97 22.44
C ARG A 26 -2.89 -22.06 20.93
N VAL A 27 -3.06 -20.93 20.25
CA VAL A 27 -3.28 -20.88 18.79
C VAL A 27 -2.10 -21.51 18.04
N ARG A 28 -0.86 -21.20 18.42
CA ARG A 28 0.35 -21.74 17.79
C ARG A 28 0.46 -23.27 17.91
N ASN A 29 -0.06 -23.83 19.02
CA ASN A 29 -0.02 -25.26 19.31
C ASN A 29 -1.31 -26.00 18.88
N GLY A 30 -2.27 -25.32 18.24
CA GLY A 30 -3.55 -25.93 17.87
C GLY A 30 -4.43 -26.34 19.07
N ARG A 31 -4.29 -25.65 20.21
CA ARG A 31 -5.01 -25.93 21.47
C ARG A 31 -6.03 -24.84 21.83
N GLN A 32 -6.51 -24.10 20.84
CA GLN A 32 -7.51 -23.05 21.03
C GLN A 32 -8.85 -23.62 21.54
N THR A 33 -9.55 -22.83 22.34
CA THR A 33 -10.80 -23.19 23.02
C THR A 33 -11.96 -22.29 22.59
N GLN A 34 -13.18 -22.64 22.97
CA GLN A 34 -14.34 -21.76 22.78
C GLN A 34 -14.18 -20.42 23.53
N GLN A 35 -13.52 -20.44 24.69
CA GLN A 35 -13.24 -19.22 25.46
C GLN A 35 -12.29 -18.28 24.71
N ASP A 36 -11.32 -18.83 23.98
CA ASP A 36 -10.41 -18.05 23.12
C ASP A 36 -11.18 -17.33 22.01
N LEU A 37 -12.14 -18.01 21.38
CA LEU A 37 -13.00 -17.41 20.36
C LEU A 37 -13.91 -16.33 20.97
N SER A 38 -14.51 -16.59 22.12
CA SER A 38 -15.33 -15.61 22.84
C SER A 38 -14.52 -14.37 23.22
N LEU A 39 -13.26 -14.55 23.66
CA LEU A 39 -12.33 -13.46 23.95
C LEU A 39 -12.07 -12.61 22.71
N LEU A 40 -11.77 -13.23 21.57
CA LEU A 40 -11.56 -12.49 20.32
C LEU A 40 -12.82 -11.73 19.88
N ASN A 41 -13.98 -12.37 19.94
CA ASN A 41 -15.25 -11.76 19.54
C ASN A 41 -15.65 -10.59 20.44
N ALA A 42 -15.33 -10.65 21.74
CA ALA A 42 -15.57 -9.55 22.68
C ALA A 42 -14.72 -8.29 22.38
N ASN A 43 -13.64 -8.43 21.60
CA ASN A 43 -12.74 -7.35 21.22
C ASN A 43 -12.98 -6.86 19.78
N ILE A 44 -14.07 -7.25 19.13
CA ILE A 44 -14.44 -6.74 17.82
C ILE A 44 -14.92 -5.29 17.95
N VAL A 45 -14.23 -4.39 17.25
CA VAL A 45 -14.64 -2.99 17.12
C VAL A 45 -15.61 -2.83 15.95
N GLY A 46 -16.59 -1.94 16.11
CA GLY A 46 -17.56 -1.65 15.06
C GLY A 46 -16.94 -0.90 13.88
N ARG A 47 -17.50 -1.05 12.68
CA ARG A 47 -16.97 -0.40 11.45
C ARG A 47 -16.84 1.12 11.57
N SER A 48 -17.74 1.78 12.30
CA SER A 48 -17.69 3.23 12.52
C SER A 48 -16.49 3.70 13.36
N GLN A 49 -15.85 2.79 14.11
CA GLN A 49 -14.66 3.07 14.91
C GLN A 49 -13.35 2.82 14.14
N ILE A 50 -13.44 2.21 12.95
CA ILE A 50 -12.29 1.93 12.09
C ILE A 50 -11.95 3.20 11.32
N THR A 51 -10.87 3.86 11.69
CA THR A 51 -10.32 4.98 10.95
C THR A 51 -8.87 4.70 10.57
N PHE A 52 -8.49 4.94 9.32
CA PHE A 52 -7.13 4.69 8.84
C PHE A 52 -6.20 5.89 9.02
N HIS A 53 -6.73 7.06 9.34
CA HIS A 53 -5.93 8.29 9.50
C HIS A 53 -5.04 8.31 10.76
N ASN A 54 -5.26 7.40 11.72
CA ASN A 54 -4.53 7.32 12.99
C ASN A 54 -3.50 6.17 13.04
N GLY A 55 -3.05 5.67 11.88
CA GLY A 55 -2.04 4.62 11.81
C GLY A 55 -2.55 3.19 11.99
N LEU A 56 -3.88 2.98 12.01
CA LEU A 56 -4.49 1.65 11.97
C LEU A 56 -4.04 0.87 10.72
N ARG A 57 -3.74 -0.41 10.90
CA ARG A 57 -3.33 -1.32 9.81
C ARG A 57 -4.31 -2.47 9.66
N ALA A 58 -4.82 -2.64 8.46
CA ALA A 58 -5.62 -3.81 8.10
C ALA A 58 -4.73 -4.94 7.56
N ILE A 59 -4.96 -6.16 8.05
CA ILE A 59 -4.36 -7.37 7.50
C ILE A 59 -5.48 -8.14 6.81
N THR A 60 -5.34 -8.40 5.52
CA THR A 60 -6.36 -9.08 4.72
C THR A 60 -5.78 -10.32 4.04
N PRO A 61 -6.55 -11.41 3.90
CA PRO A 61 -6.09 -12.60 3.18
C PRO A 61 -5.98 -12.38 1.66
N LEU A 62 -6.76 -11.45 1.08
CA LEU A 62 -6.85 -11.25 -0.36
C LEU A 62 -6.33 -9.87 -0.79
N ASN A 63 -5.49 -9.83 -1.84
CA ASN A 63 -4.98 -8.57 -2.42
C ASN A 63 -6.10 -7.63 -2.87
N ARG A 64 -7.20 -8.17 -3.42
CA ARG A 64 -8.36 -7.37 -3.83
C ARG A 64 -8.98 -6.58 -2.67
N THR A 65 -9.00 -7.18 -1.47
CA THR A 65 -9.55 -6.56 -0.27
C THR A 65 -8.57 -5.51 0.26
N ARG A 66 -7.26 -5.83 0.28
CA ARG A 66 -6.22 -4.84 0.57
C ARG A 66 -6.33 -3.61 -0.32
N TRP A 67 -6.51 -3.80 -1.63
CA TRP A 67 -6.64 -2.71 -2.58
C TRP A 67 -7.84 -1.81 -2.27
N ALA A 68 -9.02 -2.40 -2.04
CA ALA A 68 -10.22 -1.66 -1.67
C ALA A 68 -10.04 -0.85 -0.37
N LEU A 69 -9.44 -1.47 0.66
CA LEU A 69 -9.16 -0.79 1.93
C LEU A 69 -8.10 0.29 1.79
N ASN A 70 -7.07 0.11 0.96
CA ASN A 70 -6.07 1.13 0.72
C ASN A 70 -6.67 2.37 0.04
N MET A 71 -7.60 2.20 -0.90
CA MET A 71 -8.31 3.34 -1.48
C MET A 71 -9.13 4.09 -0.42
N GLU A 72 -9.91 3.37 0.39
CA GLU A 72 -10.67 3.94 1.51
C GLU A 72 -9.75 4.66 2.50
N ALA A 73 -8.59 4.06 2.80
CA ALA A 73 -7.60 4.60 3.71
C ALA A 73 -6.95 5.89 3.18
N VAL A 74 -6.55 5.95 1.90
CA VAL A 74 -5.96 7.16 1.30
C VAL A 74 -6.97 8.29 1.28
N VAL A 75 -8.22 8.02 0.87
CA VAL A 75 -9.29 9.05 0.86
C VAL A 75 -9.57 9.55 2.28
N GLY A 76 -9.70 8.64 3.25
CA GLY A 76 -9.93 8.98 4.65
C GLY A 76 -8.77 9.76 5.27
N TRP A 77 -7.53 9.36 4.99
CA TRP A 77 -6.33 10.03 5.45
C TRP A 77 -6.19 11.43 4.85
N ALA A 78 -6.41 11.57 3.54
CA ALA A 78 -6.29 12.84 2.83
C ALA A 78 -7.29 13.86 3.35
N ARG A 79 -8.57 13.49 3.46
CA ARG A 79 -9.63 14.38 3.95
C ARG A 79 -9.43 14.77 5.41
N PHE A 80 -8.99 13.83 6.26
CA PHE A 80 -8.65 14.14 7.64
C PHE A 80 -7.51 15.16 7.74
N ASN A 81 -6.46 15.01 6.91
CA ASN A 81 -5.30 15.90 6.89
C ASN A 81 -5.47 17.12 5.95
N LYS A 82 -6.67 17.33 5.40
CA LYS A 82 -6.98 18.40 4.42
C LYS A 82 -6.03 18.43 3.22
N GLN A 83 -5.63 17.24 2.75
CA GLN A 83 -4.76 17.06 1.59
C GLN A 83 -5.59 16.81 0.33
N HIS A 84 -5.10 17.33 -0.80
CA HIS A 84 -5.70 17.11 -2.11
C HIS A 84 -5.48 15.67 -2.58
N ILE A 85 -6.49 15.06 -3.17
CA ILE A 85 -6.43 13.69 -3.70
C ILE A 85 -6.16 13.75 -5.20
N ARG A 86 -5.12 13.05 -5.64
CA ARG A 86 -4.83 12.81 -7.05
C ARG A 86 -5.05 11.35 -7.39
N ILE A 87 -5.76 11.11 -8.49
CA ILE A 87 -6.01 9.79 -9.03
C ILE A 87 -5.23 9.68 -10.33
N PHE A 88 -4.24 8.80 -10.38
CA PHE A 88 -3.46 8.53 -11.58
C PHE A 88 -3.93 7.23 -12.23
N ILE A 89 -4.34 7.28 -13.49
CA ILE A 89 -4.69 6.10 -14.26
C ILE A 89 -3.41 5.53 -14.88
N SER A 90 -3.16 4.25 -14.65
CA SER A 90 -2.04 3.52 -15.26
C SER A 90 -2.19 3.51 -16.79
N THR A 91 -1.08 3.73 -17.51
CA THR A 91 -1.09 3.60 -18.97
C THR A 91 -1.15 2.13 -19.35
N HIS A 92 -2.14 1.77 -20.16
CA HIS A 92 -2.29 0.42 -20.69
C HIS A 92 -2.04 0.42 -22.20
N THR A 93 -1.23 -0.53 -22.66
CA THR A 93 -0.93 -0.75 -24.08
C THR A 93 -1.16 -2.20 -24.43
N TRP A 94 -1.75 -2.46 -25.60
CA TRP A 94 -2.07 -3.82 -26.06
C TRP A 94 -1.30 -4.14 -27.33
N ARG A 95 -0.81 -5.39 -27.43
CA ARG A 95 -0.01 -5.82 -28.60
C ARG A 95 -0.83 -5.85 -29.89
N ASN A 96 -2.10 -6.26 -29.82
CA ASN A 96 -2.97 -6.45 -31.00
C ASN A 96 -4.37 -5.87 -30.77
N GLY A 97 -4.85 -5.07 -31.72
CA GLY A 97 -6.25 -4.67 -31.89
C GLY A 97 -6.73 -3.50 -31.02
N THR A 98 -7.80 -2.84 -31.48
CA THR A 98 -8.57 -1.90 -30.67
C THR A 98 -9.45 -2.69 -29.70
N LEU A 99 -9.35 -2.40 -28.41
CA LEU A 99 -10.23 -3.02 -27.41
C LEU A 99 -11.60 -2.35 -27.37
N SER A 100 -12.62 -3.13 -27.00
CA SER A 100 -13.92 -2.56 -26.70
C SER A 100 -13.85 -1.66 -25.45
N PRO A 101 -14.69 -0.62 -25.36
CA PRO A 101 -14.78 0.24 -24.18
C PRO A 101 -14.97 -0.52 -22.88
N ASN A 102 -15.72 -1.64 -22.91
CA ASN A 102 -15.95 -2.47 -21.73
C ASN A 102 -14.67 -3.13 -21.22
N ILE A 103 -13.81 -3.65 -22.12
CA ILE A 103 -12.53 -4.27 -21.71
C ILE A 103 -11.59 -3.19 -21.17
N MET A 104 -11.57 -2.00 -21.77
CA MET A 104 -10.79 -0.87 -21.26
C MET A 104 -11.24 -0.47 -19.85
N ALA A 105 -12.56 -0.31 -19.63
CA ALA A 105 -13.12 0.01 -18.32
C ALA A 105 -12.82 -1.08 -17.27
N GLN A 106 -12.92 -2.36 -17.64
CA GLN A 106 -12.55 -3.47 -16.76
C GLN A 106 -11.06 -3.46 -16.39
N THR A 107 -10.19 -3.12 -17.35
CA THR A 107 -8.75 -3.04 -17.12
C THR A 107 -8.40 -1.87 -16.19
N ILE A 108 -9.01 -0.70 -16.36
CA ILE A 108 -8.83 0.45 -15.48
C ILE A 108 -9.37 0.14 -14.07
N GLY A 109 -10.52 -0.52 -13.98
CA GLY A 109 -11.11 -0.96 -12.71
C GLY A 109 -10.39 -2.13 -12.06
N GLN A 110 -9.35 -2.69 -12.68
CA GLN A 110 -8.60 -3.80 -12.12
C GLN A 110 -7.74 -3.31 -10.96
N GLY A 111 -8.13 -3.73 -9.75
CA GLY A 111 -7.31 -3.55 -8.56
C GLY A 111 -6.10 -4.47 -8.51
N ASP A 112 -5.32 -4.34 -7.45
CA ASP A 112 -4.19 -5.22 -7.17
C ASP A 112 -4.68 -6.66 -6.95
N ASN A 113 -4.38 -7.54 -7.91
CA ASN A 113 -4.71 -8.95 -7.84
C ASN A 113 -3.47 -9.80 -8.23
N SER A 114 -3.45 -11.07 -7.84
CA SER A 114 -2.26 -11.92 -8.07
C SER A 114 -1.90 -12.09 -9.55
N ALA A 115 -2.86 -11.88 -10.46
CA ALA A 115 -2.69 -12.01 -11.90
C ALA A 115 -2.14 -10.71 -12.54
N CYS A 116 -2.54 -9.54 -12.05
CA CYS A 116 -2.09 -8.21 -12.46
C CYS A 116 -1.61 -7.42 -11.23
N LYS A 117 -0.29 -7.32 -11.11
CA LYS A 117 0.39 -6.73 -9.94
C LYS A 117 0.41 -5.20 -9.96
N VAL A 118 -0.07 -4.57 -11.03
CA VAL A 118 -0.14 -3.12 -11.16
C VAL A 118 -1.60 -2.74 -11.26
N PRO A 119 -2.17 -2.06 -10.24
CA PRO A 119 -3.55 -1.63 -10.31
C PRO A 119 -3.75 -0.63 -11.46
N GLY A 120 -4.93 -0.63 -12.07
CA GLY A 120 -5.29 0.31 -13.13
C GLY A 120 -5.37 1.77 -12.66
N VAL A 121 -5.51 1.99 -11.35
CA VAL A 121 -5.53 3.31 -10.72
C VAL A 121 -4.65 3.36 -9.48
N PHE A 122 -4.01 4.51 -9.28
CA PHE A 122 -3.21 4.84 -8.11
C PHE A 122 -3.73 6.11 -7.45
N PHE A 123 -4.22 5.98 -6.22
CA PHE A 123 -4.66 7.11 -5.40
C PHE A 123 -3.46 7.66 -4.64
N TYR A 124 -3.31 8.97 -4.67
CA TYR A 124 -2.22 9.69 -4.06
C TYR A 124 -2.74 10.89 -3.26
N ALA A 125 -2.16 11.08 -2.09
CA ALA A 125 -2.26 12.34 -1.34
C ALA A 125 -0.88 12.64 -0.77
N GLN A 126 -0.47 13.90 -0.84
CA GLN A 126 0.82 14.33 -0.35
C GLN A 126 0.93 14.06 1.16
N GLY A 127 2.01 13.40 1.58
CA GLY A 127 2.28 12.98 2.95
C GLY A 127 1.71 11.60 3.32
N MET A 128 1.04 10.90 2.41
CA MET A 128 0.47 9.59 2.74
C MET A 128 1.57 8.53 3.01
N PRO A 129 1.33 7.60 3.95
CA PRO A 129 2.23 6.46 4.15
C PRO A 129 2.13 5.50 2.96
N VAL A 130 3.28 5.01 2.49
CA VAL A 130 3.35 4.02 1.41
C VAL A 130 4.28 2.88 1.77
N VAL A 131 3.96 1.69 1.27
CA VAL A 131 4.81 0.51 1.38
C VAL A 131 5.41 0.22 0.01
N VAL A 132 6.72 0.16 -0.05
CA VAL A 132 7.45 -0.20 -1.27
C VAL A 132 7.26 -1.70 -1.54
N ASN A 133 6.88 -2.08 -2.77
CA ASN A 133 6.55 -3.47 -3.12
C ASN A 133 7.66 -4.19 -3.92
N LYS A 134 8.75 -3.50 -4.23
CA LYS A 134 9.89 -4.02 -5.00
C LYS A 134 11.20 -3.41 -4.49
N ASN A 135 12.30 -4.13 -4.68
CA ASN A 135 13.61 -3.56 -4.41
C ASN A 135 13.96 -2.56 -5.53
N ILE A 136 14.10 -1.28 -5.18
CA ILE A 136 14.42 -0.21 -6.13
C ILE A 136 15.84 0.29 -5.87
N TYR A 137 16.09 0.85 -4.68
CA TYR A 137 17.39 1.38 -4.28
C TYR A 137 17.82 0.73 -2.95
N THR A 138 18.42 -0.46 -3.04
CA THR A 138 18.81 -1.24 -1.85
C THR A 138 19.79 -0.50 -0.95
N GLY A 139 20.76 0.23 -1.53
CA GLY A 139 21.70 1.06 -0.79
C GLY A 139 21.06 2.23 -0.04
N LEU A 140 19.87 2.68 -0.47
CA LEU A 140 19.08 3.73 0.17
C LEU A 140 17.90 3.16 0.97
N LYS A 141 17.86 1.83 1.17
CA LYS A 141 16.79 1.11 1.88
C LYS A 141 15.37 1.35 1.31
N VAL A 142 15.28 1.73 0.04
CA VAL A 142 14.01 1.72 -0.73
C VAL A 142 13.81 0.30 -1.27
N VAL A 143 13.34 -0.58 -0.39
CA VAL A 143 13.25 -2.03 -0.59
C VAL A 143 11.85 -2.57 -0.34
N ASN A 144 11.55 -3.77 -0.82
CA ASN A 144 10.25 -4.40 -0.59
C ASN A 144 9.93 -4.51 0.91
N GLY A 145 8.75 -4.02 1.31
CA GLY A 145 8.30 -3.94 2.69
C GLY A 145 8.72 -2.69 3.44
N ALA A 146 9.55 -1.81 2.85
CA ALA A 146 9.91 -0.54 3.46
C ALA A 146 8.69 0.39 3.54
N GLU A 147 8.49 0.96 4.72
CA GLU A 147 7.48 1.99 4.98
C GLU A 147 8.13 3.36 4.84
N VAL A 148 7.56 4.17 3.96
CA VAL A 148 8.09 5.49 3.65
C VAL A 148 6.93 6.48 3.47
N THR A 149 7.23 7.76 3.49
CA THR A 149 6.25 8.82 3.25
C THR A 149 6.39 9.30 1.82
N ALA A 150 5.27 9.37 1.09
CA ALA A 150 5.24 10.02 -0.21
C ALA A 150 5.06 11.53 -0.02
N VAL A 151 6.11 12.31 -0.22
CA VAL A 151 6.17 13.72 0.21
C VAL A 151 5.87 14.72 -0.89
N ASP A 152 5.98 14.31 -2.15
CA ASP A 152 5.66 15.14 -3.32
C ASP A 152 5.52 14.27 -4.58
N GLU A 153 4.91 14.84 -5.61
CA GLU A 153 4.74 14.22 -6.91
C GLU A 153 5.20 15.16 -8.04
N ILE A 154 5.76 14.55 -9.08
CA ILE A 154 6.14 15.27 -10.29
C ILE A 154 5.09 14.95 -11.34
N LEU A 155 4.21 15.91 -11.64
CA LEU A 155 3.16 15.76 -12.63
C LEU A 155 3.74 15.66 -14.05
N ASP A 156 3.07 14.91 -14.92
CA ASP A 156 3.39 14.86 -16.35
C ASP A 156 2.57 15.91 -17.12
N PRO A 157 3.20 16.91 -17.76
CA PRO A 157 2.50 17.89 -18.59
C PRO A 157 1.69 17.28 -19.74
N ASN A 158 2.04 16.08 -20.20
CA ASN A 158 1.32 15.37 -21.26
C ASN A 158 0.01 14.73 -20.75
N HIS A 159 -0.17 14.63 -19.44
CA HIS A 159 -1.33 14.05 -18.77
C HIS A 159 -1.93 15.07 -17.79
N PRO A 160 -2.57 16.15 -18.30
CA PRO A 160 -3.14 17.18 -17.46
C PRO A 160 -4.21 16.62 -16.52
N GLY A 161 -4.40 17.31 -15.40
CA GLY A 161 -5.40 16.96 -14.39
C GLY A 161 -6.79 17.47 -14.76
N TYR A 162 -7.81 16.68 -14.45
CA TYR A 162 -9.23 17.04 -14.59
C TYR A 162 -9.89 17.02 -13.22
N HIS A 163 -10.63 18.09 -12.88
CA HIS A 163 -11.32 18.17 -11.61
C HIS A 163 -12.51 17.20 -11.57
N LEU A 164 -12.58 16.39 -10.52
CA LEU A 164 -13.73 15.52 -10.24
C LEU A 164 -14.57 16.05 -9.07
N ALA A 165 -13.91 16.68 -8.10
CA ALA A 165 -14.50 17.35 -6.95
C ALA A 165 -13.51 18.43 -6.45
N ASP A 166 -13.94 19.24 -5.47
CA ASP A 166 -13.11 20.30 -4.91
C ASP A 166 -11.76 19.77 -4.37
N ASP A 167 -11.76 18.58 -3.78
CA ASP A 167 -10.59 17.91 -3.21
C ASP A 167 -9.99 16.79 -4.09
N VAL A 168 -10.45 16.64 -5.35
CA VAL A 168 -10.06 15.51 -6.20
C VAL A 168 -9.74 15.92 -7.64
N THR A 169 -8.55 15.52 -8.10
CA THR A 169 -8.13 15.62 -9.51
C THR A 169 -7.78 14.24 -10.07
N ILE A 170 -8.22 13.95 -11.30
CA ILE A 170 -7.84 12.73 -12.03
C ILE A 170 -6.88 13.05 -13.19
N HIS A 171 -5.87 12.21 -13.37
CA HIS A 171 -4.89 12.25 -14.45
C HIS A 171 -4.99 10.99 -15.30
N PHE A 172 -5.11 11.13 -16.61
CA PHE A 172 -5.16 10.02 -17.56
C PHE A 172 -3.75 9.55 -17.96
N GLY A 173 -2.92 9.27 -16.96
CA GLY A 173 -1.55 8.80 -17.06
C GLY A 173 -0.87 8.80 -15.69
N PRO A 174 0.26 8.09 -15.53
CA PRO A 174 1.04 8.13 -14.30
C PRO A 174 1.73 9.50 -14.13
N PRO A 175 2.13 9.88 -12.90
CA PRO A 175 3.03 11.02 -12.70
C PRO A 175 4.42 10.70 -13.27
N LEU A 176 5.25 11.70 -13.56
CA LEU A 176 6.66 11.49 -13.95
C LEU A 176 7.47 10.84 -12.82
N GLY A 177 7.04 11.04 -11.58
CA GLY A 177 7.59 10.35 -10.42
C GLY A 177 7.00 10.83 -9.10
N ILE A 178 7.43 10.18 -8.02
CA ILE A 178 7.02 10.47 -6.65
C ILE A 178 8.28 10.60 -5.81
N LEU A 179 8.35 11.64 -5.00
CA LEU A 179 9.40 11.81 -3.99
C LEU A 179 9.01 11.04 -2.73
N LEU A 180 9.92 10.21 -2.26
CA LEU A 180 9.80 9.41 -1.05
C LEU A 180 10.77 9.91 0.00
N GLN A 181 10.36 9.86 1.26
CA GLN A 181 11.19 10.17 2.41
C GLN A 181 11.07 9.08 3.47
N SER A 182 12.18 8.73 4.11
CA SER A 182 12.23 7.84 5.26
C SER A 182 13.31 8.29 6.25
N GLU A 183 13.38 7.65 7.42
CA GLU A 183 14.43 7.89 8.43
C GLU A 183 15.84 7.70 7.85
N GLU A 184 15.97 6.69 6.99
CA GLU A 184 17.20 6.27 6.33
C GLU A 184 17.71 7.29 5.32
N THR A 185 16.80 8.07 4.71
CA THR A 185 17.16 9.03 3.66
C THR A 185 17.33 10.44 4.22
N LYS A 186 17.05 10.71 5.50
CA LYS A 186 17.00 12.07 6.10
C LYS A 186 18.19 12.97 5.79
N THR A 187 19.40 12.42 5.74
CA THR A 187 20.64 13.17 5.50
C THR A 187 21.10 13.14 4.04
N LEU A 188 20.36 12.45 3.18
CA LEU A 188 20.67 12.33 1.76
C LEU A 188 20.44 13.68 1.07
N ALA A 189 21.46 14.15 0.37
CA ALA A 189 21.39 15.32 -0.49
C ALA A 189 21.66 14.90 -1.94
N ILE A 190 20.61 14.88 -2.76
CA ILE A 190 20.73 14.69 -4.22
C ILE A 190 20.56 16.06 -4.87
N PRO A 191 21.47 16.48 -5.78
CA PRO A 191 21.31 17.73 -6.51
C PRO A 191 19.92 17.85 -7.16
N SER A 192 19.31 19.03 -7.02
CA SER A 192 17.97 19.34 -7.56
C SER A 192 16.79 18.61 -6.92
N LEU A 193 17.00 17.80 -5.87
CA LEU A 193 15.92 17.25 -5.05
C LEU A 193 15.95 17.86 -3.64
N PRO A 194 14.78 17.96 -2.97
CA PRO A 194 14.74 18.31 -1.56
C PRO A 194 15.59 17.34 -0.72
N VAL A 195 16.32 17.88 0.26
CA VAL A 195 17.11 17.09 1.20
C VAL A 195 16.21 16.07 1.88
N GLY A 196 16.70 14.84 2.04
CA GLY A 196 15.94 13.77 2.68
C GLY A 196 15.14 12.90 1.72
N THR A 197 15.06 13.26 0.43
CA THR A 197 14.13 12.62 -0.51
C THR A 197 14.82 11.78 -1.58
N VAL A 198 14.08 10.80 -2.10
CA VAL A 198 14.47 9.94 -3.22
C VAL A 198 13.33 9.92 -4.24
N LEU A 199 13.67 10.12 -5.52
CA LEU A 199 12.71 10.02 -6.61
C LEU A 199 12.50 8.57 -7.03
N ILE A 200 11.25 8.11 -7.06
CA ILE A 200 10.85 6.91 -7.80
C ILE A 200 10.09 7.28 -9.06
N ARG A 201 10.28 6.49 -10.12
CA ARG A 201 9.62 6.69 -11.42
C ARG A 201 8.65 5.55 -11.72
N PRO A 202 7.59 5.80 -12.52
CA PRO A 202 6.73 4.74 -13.00
C PRO A 202 7.53 3.63 -13.71
N MET A 203 7.03 2.40 -13.60
CA MET A 203 7.59 1.25 -14.29
C MET A 203 6.54 0.65 -15.22
N SER A 204 6.95 0.22 -16.40
CA SER A 204 6.10 -0.55 -17.32
C SER A 204 6.27 -2.05 -17.07
N LEU A 205 5.17 -2.79 -17.04
CA LEU A 205 5.17 -4.25 -16.98
C LEU A 205 4.39 -4.82 -18.16
N THR A 206 4.89 -5.91 -18.73
CA THR A 206 4.19 -6.66 -19.78
C THR A 206 3.72 -7.98 -19.22
N TYR A 207 2.43 -8.27 -19.39
CA TYR A 207 1.82 -9.55 -19.03
C TYR A 207 1.53 -10.36 -20.30
N ALA A 208 1.63 -11.69 -20.22
CA ALA A 208 1.02 -12.55 -21.22
C ALA A 208 -0.51 -12.42 -21.12
N ARG A 209 -1.24 -12.65 -22.22
CA ARG A 209 -2.71 -12.56 -22.25
C ARG A 209 -3.31 -13.34 -21.06
N PHE A 210 -4.27 -12.72 -20.39
CA PHE A 210 -5.15 -13.43 -19.48
C PHE A 210 -6.10 -14.26 -20.35
N ASP A 211 -5.95 -15.58 -20.33
CA ASP A 211 -6.94 -16.52 -20.87
C ASP A 211 -8.11 -16.64 -19.88
#